data_AF-A0A0M0L5H7-F1
#
_entry.id   AF-A0A0M0L5H7-F1
#
_cell.length_a   1.000
_cell.length_b   1.000
_cell.length_c   1.000
_cell.angle_alpha   90.00
_cell.angle_beta   90.00
_cell.angle_gamma   90.00
#
_symmetry.space_group_name_H-M   'P 1'
#
loop_
_entity.id
_entity.type
_entity.pdbx_description
1 polymer ?
#
loop_
_entity_poly.entity_id
_entity_poly.type
_entity_poly.pdbx_seq_one_letter_code
_entity_poly.pdbx_strand_id
1 'polypeptide(L)' 'MINICFDNMNVNSVMNSSGIFTGSNVQLYWKTFLKNNFGFGNTIGIKNDSTGIINIVNDHDVIDGPMFLNKTCKSE' A
#
# COMPACT_ATOMS: atom_id res chain seq x y z
N MET A 1 18.60 34.35 -3.49
CA MET A 1 17.33 33.61 -3.34
C MET A 1 17.07 32.90 -4.66
N ILE A 2 16.91 31.58 -4.65
CA ILE A 2 16.71 30.78 -5.86
C ILE A 2 15.22 30.45 -5.96
N ASN A 3 14.62 30.76 -7.11
CA ASN A 3 13.24 30.44 -7.45
C ASN A 3 13.25 29.28 -8.45
N ILE A 4 12.60 28.17 -8.11
CA ILE A 4 12.47 27.01 -8.98
C ILE A 4 11.05 27.04 -9.57
N CYS A 5 10.94 27.46 -10.83
CA CYS A 5 9.70 27.41 -11.60
C CYS A 5 9.76 26.26 -12.59
N PHE A 6 8.81 25.33 -12.49
CA PHE A 6 8.61 24.30 -13.50
C PHE A 6 7.55 24.79 -14.47
N ASP A 7 7.82 24.69 -15.77
CA ASP A 7 6.88 25.06 -16.84
C ASP A 7 5.72 24.05 -16.91
N ASN A 8 6.04 22.76 -16.77
CA ASN A 8 5.05 21.68 -16.70
C ASN A 8 5.55 20.54 -15.79
N MET A 9 4.65 19.97 -15.00
CA MET A 9 4.87 18.72 -14.28
C MET A 9 3.98 17.65 -14.92
N ASN A 10 4.57 16.79 -15.76
CA ASN A 10 3.84 15.69 -16.36
C ASN A 10 4.03 14.39 -15.56
N VAL A 11 2.96 13.91 -14.95
CA VAL A 11 2.94 12.69 -14.15
C VAL A 11 2.23 11.60 -14.95
N ASN A 12 2.98 10.72 -15.59
CA ASN A 12 2.40 9.67 -16.45
C ASN A 12 1.77 8.52 -15.65
N SER A 13 2.33 8.19 -14.49
CA SER A 13 1.73 7.21 -13.57
C SER A 13 2.25 7.37 -12.16
N VAL A 14 1.41 7.01 -11.20
CA VAL A 14 1.76 6.79 -9.79
C VAL A 14 1.17 5.44 -9.39
N MET A 15 1.80 4.75 -8.45
CA MET A 15 1.35 3.43 -7.99
C MET A 15 0.98 3.46 -6.51
N ASN A 16 0.58 2.32 -5.96
CA ASN A 16 0.14 2.20 -4.58
C ASN A 16 1.15 2.82 -3.60
N SER A 17 0.66 3.57 -2.61
CA SER A 17 1.47 4.29 -1.63
C SER A 17 2.43 5.33 -2.24
N SER A 18 1.99 6.05 -3.28
CA SER A 18 2.77 7.14 -3.89
C SER A 18 2.13 8.51 -3.64
N GLY A 19 2.95 9.56 -3.65
CA GLY A 19 2.51 10.95 -3.62
C GLY A 19 3.56 11.87 -4.23
N ILE A 20 3.14 13.03 -4.72
CA ILE A 20 4.02 14.02 -5.37
C ILE A 20 3.90 15.32 -4.60
N PHE A 21 5.03 15.88 -4.20
CA PHE A 21 5.10 17.01 -3.27
C PHE A 21 6.11 18.04 -3.75
N THR A 22 5.72 19.32 -3.75
CA THR A 22 6.56 20.43 -4.20
C THR A 22 6.55 21.58 -3.19
N GLY A 23 7.63 22.36 -3.16
CA GLY A 23 7.85 23.40 -2.16
C GLY A 23 8.34 22.86 -0.81
N SER A 24 8.24 23.69 0.22
CA SER A 24 8.62 23.33 1.59
C SER A 24 7.58 22.40 2.20
N ASN A 25 7.95 21.16 2.50
CA ASN A 25 7.05 20.15 3.04
C ASN A 25 7.68 19.39 4.20
N VAL A 26 6.87 18.99 5.17
CA VAL A 26 7.23 18.06 6.25
C VAL A 26 6.23 16.91 6.21
N GLN A 27 6.72 15.69 5.96
CA GLN A 27 5.90 14.48 5.83
C GLN A 27 6.25 13.54 6.96
N LEU A 28 5.32 13.36 7.89
CA LEU A 28 5.52 12.52 9.07
C LEU A 28 4.36 11.55 9.21
N TYR A 29 4.64 10.41 9.85
CA TYR A 29 3.65 9.40 10.23
C TYR A 29 2.93 8.69 9.07
N TRP A 30 3.58 8.59 7.91
CA TRP A 30 3.09 7.74 6.82
C TRP A 30 3.06 6.28 7.29
N LYS A 31 1.90 5.65 7.18
CA LYS A 31 1.70 4.24 7.51
C LYS A 31 0.83 3.60 6.44
N THR A 32 1.31 2.50 5.88
CA THR A 32 0.53 1.63 5.00
C THR A 32 0.52 0.24 5.60
N PHE A 33 -0.66 -0.38 5.63
CA PHE A 33 -0.84 -1.76 6.04
C PHE A 33 -1.55 -2.51 4.92
N LEU A 34 -1.11 -3.73 4.66
CA LEU A 34 -1.72 -4.61 3.66
C LEU A 34 -1.74 -6.01 4.24
N LYS A 35 -2.91 -6.64 4.19
CA LYS A 35 -3.05 -8.07 4.40
C LYS A 35 -3.71 -8.68 3.17
N ASN A 36 -3.14 -9.80 2.72
CA ASN A 36 -3.57 -10.49 1.50
C ASN A 36 -3.72 -11.98 1.80
N ASN A 37 -4.93 -12.49 1.64
CA ASN A 37 -5.27 -13.91 1.86
C ASN A 37 -5.81 -14.51 0.57
N PHE A 38 -4.96 -14.57 -0.46
CA PHE A 38 -5.37 -15.08 -1.76
C PHE A 38 -5.13 -16.58 -1.85
N GLY A 39 -6.19 -17.33 -2.12
CA GLY A 39 -6.09 -18.77 -2.40
C GLY A 39 -5.50 -19.04 -3.77
N PHE A 40 -6.02 -18.37 -4.80
CA PHE A 40 -5.52 -18.49 -6.17
C PHE A 40 -4.61 -17.34 -6.61
N GLY A 41 -4.87 -16.13 -6.10
CA GLY A 41 -4.19 -14.92 -6.57
C GLY A 41 -4.78 -14.38 -7.87
N ASN A 42 -3.99 -13.59 -8.59
CA ASN A 42 -4.43 -12.86 -9.77
C ASN A 42 -3.94 -13.51 -11.07
N THR A 43 -4.83 -13.60 -12.05
CA THR A 43 -4.52 -14.00 -13.43
C THR A 43 -4.69 -12.79 -14.34
N ILE A 44 -3.58 -12.21 -14.81
CA ILE A 44 -3.58 -10.94 -15.55
C ILE A 44 -2.86 -11.13 -16.89
N GLY A 45 -3.40 -10.56 -17.97
CA GLY A 45 -2.86 -10.68 -19.32
C GLY A 45 -3.86 -11.29 -20.31
N ILE A 46 -3.39 -11.65 -21.50
CA ILE A 46 -4.22 -12.16 -22.60
C ILE A 46 -3.92 -13.65 -22.81
N LYS A 47 -4.94 -14.45 -23.14
CA LYS A 47 -4.85 -15.92 -23.32
C LYS A 47 -4.45 -16.69 -22.05
N ASN A 48 -5.01 -16.31 -20.92
CA ASN A 48 -4.85 -17.07 -19.68
C ASN A 48 -5.92 -18.17 -19.59
N ASP A 49 -5.50 -19.38 -19.23
CA ASP A 49 -6.39 -20.49 -18.92
C ASP A 49 -6.01 -21.09 -17.56
N SER A 50 -7.01 -21.52 -16.80
CA SER A 50 -6.84 -22.01 -15.43
C SER A 50 -7.93 -23.05 -15.16
N THR A 51 -7.54 -24.32 -15.13
CA THR A 51 -8.47 -25.45 -14.99
C THR A 51 -8.07 -26.37 -13.84
N GLY A 52 -9.05 -26.95 -13.16
CA GLY A 52 -8.83 -27.92 -12.07
C GLY A 52 -8.30 -27.34 -10.75
N ILE A 53 -8.50 -26.05 -10.50
CA ILE A 53 -7.87 -25.38 -9.35
C ILE A 53 -8.76 -25.48 -8.11
N ILE A 54 -8.18 -26.00 -7.03
CA ILE A 54 -8.80 -26.06 -5.70
C ILE A 54 -7.86 -25.37 -4.71
N ASN A 55 -8.34 -24.34 -4.02
CA ASN A 55 -7.56 -23.62 -3.01
C ASN A 55 -8.33 -23.54 -1.70
N ILE A 56 -7.62 -23.71 -0.59
CA ILE A 56 -8.13 -23.50 0.76
C ILE A 56 -7.22 -22.49 1.43
N VAL A 57 -7.80 -21.39 1.89
CA VAL A 57 -7.09 -20.40 2.71
C VAL A 57 -7.68 -20.48 4.10
N ASN A 58 -6.85 -20.91 5.05
CA ASN A 58 -7.22 -20.89 6.46
C ASN A 58 -6.27 -19.94 7.18
N ASP A 59 -6.84 -18.91 7.79
CA ASP A 59 -6.10 -17.94 8.55
C ASP A 59 -6.72 -17.80 9.94
N HIS A 60 -6.02 -18.31 10.93
CA HIS A 60 -6.50 -18.41 12.32
C HIS A 60 -5.64 -17.51 13.22
N ASP A 61 -5.58 -16.22 12.89
CA ASP A 61 -5.06 -15.19 13.77
C ASP A 61 -6.19 -14.35 14.41
N VAL A 62 -5.93 -13.84 15.63
CA VAL A 62 -6.86 -12.96 16.37
C VAL A 62 -6.76 -11.51 15.87
N ILE A 63 -5.65 -11.15 15.19
CA ILE A 63 -5.37 -9.79 14.69
C ILE A 63 -4.85 -9.85 13.25
N ASP A 64 -5.60 -9.24 12.33
CA ASP A 64 -5.54 -9.38 10.87
C ASP A 64 -4.50 -8.46 10.17
N GLY A 65 -3.25 -8.44 10.63
CA GLY A 65 -2.19 -7.55 10.12
C GLY A 65 -1.80 -6.44 11.10
N PRO A 66 -0.87 -5.52 10.79
CA PRO A 66 -0.25 -4.70 11.82
C PRO A 66 -1.21 -3.64 12.35
N MET A 67 -1.97 -4.00 13.38
CA MET A 67 -2.78 -3.11 14.19
C MET A 67 -2.14 -2.99 15.58
N PHE A 68 -0.99 -2.32 15.63
CA PHE A 68 -0.56 -1.67 16.87
C PHE A 68 -0.50 -0.17 16.62
N LEU A 69 -1.68 0.45 16.54
CA LEU A 69 -1.79 1.88 16.76
C LEU A 69 -1.67 2.09 18.27
N ASN A 70 -0.49 2.48 18.74
CA ASN A 70 -0.19 2.97 20.09
C ASN A 70 -1.03 2.34 21.21
N LYS A 71 -0.49 1.34 21.92
CA LYS A 71 -0.77 1.29 23.36
C LYS A 71 -0.30 2.65 23.89
N THR A 72 -1.24 3.55 24.17
CA THR A 72 -0.95 4.73 24.97
C THR A 72 -0.25 4.22 26.21
N CYS A 73 0.95 4.75 26.47
CA CYS A 73 1.63 4.53 27.72
C CYS A 73 0.61 4.84 28.83
N LYS A 74 0.19 3.81 29.57
CA LYS A 74 -0.41 4.08 30.87
C LYS A 74 0.73 4.65 31.71
N SER A 75 0.60 5.92 32.05
CA SER A 75 1.32 6.51 33.17
C SER A 75 0.89 5.75 34.43
N GLU A 76 1.79 4.91 34.95
CA GLU A 76 1.89 4.65 36.38
C GLU A 76 2.88 5.65 36.97
#